data_AF-A0A926JIU4-F1
#
_entry.id   AF-A0A926JIU4-F1
#
_cell.length_a   1.000
_cell.length_b   1.000
_cell.length_c   1.000
_cell.angle_alpha   90.00
_cell.angle_beta   90.00
_cell.angle_gamma   90.00
#
_symmetry.space_group_name_H-M   'P 1'
#
loop_
_entity.id
_entity.type
_entity.pdbx_description
1 polymer ?
#
loop_
_entity_poly.entity_id
_entity_poly.type
_entity_poly.pdbx_seq_one_letter_code
_entity_poly.pdbx_strand_id
1 'polypeptide(L)'
;MTATLAAAYDAALYARARHEAEPTGALFTAPQRPAPLTAEQQRLNLELLGQGISSRHQAVPTDPEPTTIRALTIQPPWSDLIALVNEAIAKRIENRVWTTNWRGTLLIHGGLTIDKRALALPAVREALPDDYQPVQGHVVAVADLTGIHADDGECTRWSEPDCFHWELSNVQPLQDPVRATGSQRLWKPSRQLRDEIAAANPALKGRLAG
;
A
#
# COMPACT_ATOMS: atom_id res chain seq x y z
N MET A 1 -4.54 33.53 -19.84
CA MET A 1 -4.69 33.50 -18.37
C MET A 1 -4.68 32.04 -17.95
N THR A 2 -3.54 31.57 -17.46
CA THR A 2 -3.31 30.21 -16.97
C THR A 2 -3.94 30.08 -15.59
N ALA A 3 -5.07 29.37 -15.51
CA ALA A 3 -5.65 28.99 -14.23
C ALA A 3 -4.80 27.87 -13.62
N THR A 4 -4.11 28.16 -12.53
CA THR A 4 -3.39 27.20 -11.71
C THR A 4 -4.40 26.20 -11.13
N LEU A 5 -4.24 24.92 -11.46
CA LEU A 5 -5.09 23.81 -11.03
C LEU A 5 -4.74 23.41 -9.59
N ALA A 6 -4.89 24.36 -8.66
CA ALA A 6 -4.55 24.22 -7.24
C ALA A 6 -5.79 24.29 -6.34
N ALA A 7 -6.84 23.54 -6.71
CA ALA A 7 -7.74 22.97 -5.70
C ALA A 7 -7.24 21.54 -5.41
N ALA A 8 -5.95 21.46 -5.08
CA ALA A 8 -5.20 20.24 -4.99
C ALA A 8 -5.57 19.51 -3.69
N TYR A 9 -5.84 18.21 -3.82
CA TYR A 9 -5.51 17.20 -2.83
C TYR A 9 -4.51 17.71 -1.77
N ASP A 10 -4.94 17.80 -0.50
CA ASP A 10 -4.02 17.99 0.61
C ASP A 10 -3.63 16.60 1.12
N ALA A 11 -2.60 16.05 0.46
CA ALA A 11 -1.96 14.80 0.82
C ALA A 11 -1.61 14.73 2.30
N ALA A 12 -1.14 15.86 2.83
CA ALA A 12 -0.71 16.01 4.19
C ALA A 12 -1.89 15.95 5.16
N LEU A 13 -3.04 16.56 4.84
CA LEU A 13 -4.25 16.44 5.66
C LEU A 13 -4.80 15.01 5.66
N TYR A 14 -4.80 14.32 4.51
CA TYR A 14 -5.19 12.91 4.49
C TYR A 14 -4.23 12.05 5.31
N ALA A 15 -2.92 12.28 5.14
CA ALA A 15 -1.89 11.56 5.87
C ALA A 15 -1.98 11.83 7.38
N ARG A 16 -2.23 13.06 7.81
CA ARG A 16 -2.47 13.41 9.22
C ARG A 16 -3.72 12.72 9.73
N ALA A 17 -4.85 12.78 9.01
CA ALA A 17 -6.09 12.12 9.41
C ALA A 17 -5.97 10.58 9.49
N ARG A 18 -5.12 9.95 8.66
CA ARG A 18 -4.83 8.52 8.73
C ARG A 18 -4.01 8.17 9.99
N HIS A 19 -3.07 9.03 10.37
CA HIS A 19 -2.20 8.86 11.54
C HIS A 19 -2.92 9.22 12.85
N GLU A 20 -3.82 10.20 12.81
CA GLU A 20 -4.64 10.68 13.93
C GLU A 20 -5.90 9.83 14.17
N ALA A 21 -6.13 8.78 13.38
CA ALA A 21 -7.30 7.92 13.53
C ALA A 21 -7.29 7.19 14.88
N GLU A 22 -8.06 7.69 15.84
CA GLU A 22 -8.46 7.01 17.07
C GLU A 22 -8.96 5.58 16.76
N PRO A 23 -8.61 4.58 17.57
CA PRO A 23 -9.03 3.19 17.35
C PRO A 23 -10.55 3.13 17.44
N THR A 24 -11.23 3.04 16.29
CA THR A 24 -12.67 2.85 16.23
C THR A 24 -12.98 1.38 16.55
N GLY A 25 -12.90 1.07 17.84
CA GLY A 25 -13.26 -0.21 18.44
C GLY A 25 -14.32 0.01 19.51
N ALA A 26 -15.43 0.65 19.16
CA ALA A 26 -16.62 0.62 20.00
C ALA A 26 -17.21 -0.80 19.94
N LEU A 27 -16.72 -1.68 20.82
CA LEU A 27 -17.41 -2.86 21.40
C LEU A 27 -16.51 -3.66 22.38
N PHE A 28 -15.29 -3.23 22.68
CA PHE A 28 -14.56 -3.76 23.83
C PHE A 28 -14.87 -2.91 25.06
N THR A 29 -15.60 -3.45 26.03
CA THR A 29 -15.47 -2.97 27.41
C THR A 29 -14.02 -3.21 27.81
N ALA A 30 -13.19 -2.18 27.67
CA ALA A 30 -11.81 -2.22 28.15
C ALA A 30 -11.87 -2.58 29.65
N PRO A 31 -11.11 -3.59 30.12
CA PRO A 31 -10.89 -3.70 31.56
C PRO A 31 -10.34 -2.35 32.05
N GLN A 32 -10.67 -1.97 33.29
CA GLN A 32 -10.23 -0.71 33.89
C GLN A 32 -8.77 -0.43 33.50
N ARG A 33 -8.56 0.71 32.83
CA ARG A 33 -7.25 1.13 32.37
C ARG A 33 -6.33 1.09 33.59
N PRO A 34 -5.25 0.29 33.59
CA PRO A 34 -4.36 0.23 34.75
C PRO A 34 -3.84 1.65 35.02
N ALA A 35 -3.58 1.95 36.30
CA ALA A 35 -3.06 3.25 36.69
C ALA A 35 -1.84 3.63 35.82
N PRO A 36 -1.68 4.92 35.46
CA PRO A 36 -0.53 5.36 34.69
C PRO A 36 0.76 4.90 35.38
N LEU A 37 1.68 4.33 34.61
CA LEU A 37 2.98 3.91 35.13
C LEU A 37 3.69 5.10 35.78
N THR A 38 4.31 4.87 36.93
CA THR A 38 5.20 5.87 37.54
C THR A 38 6.41 6.11 36.64
N ALA A 39 7.09 7.25 36.81
CA ALA A 39 8.31 7.55 36.06
C ALA A 39 9.39 6.47 36.21
N GLU A 40 9.46 5.82 37.38
CA GLU A 40 10.37 4.71 37.65
C GLU A 40 9.98 3.44 36.88
N GLN A 41 8.69 3.11 36.82
CA GLN A 41 8.19 1.99 36.03
C GLN A 41 8.36 2.23 34.52
N GLN A 42 8.16 3.47 34.05
CA GLN A 42 8.41 3.85 32.67
C GLN A 42 9.89 3.69 32.31
N ARG A 43 10.79 4.10 33.20
CA ARG A 43 12.24 3.96 33.03
C ARG A 43 12.66 2.49 32.99
N LEU A 44 12.16 1.66 33.91
CA LEU A 44 12.46 0.23 33.93
C LEU A 44 11.93 -0.48 32.68
N ASN A 45 10.73 -0.13 32.22
CA ASN A 45 10.19 -0.65 30.96
C ASN A 45 11.06 -0.25 29.76
N LEU A 46 11.57 0.98 29.73
CA LEU A 46 12.46 1.45 28.67
C LEU A 46 13.80 0.70 28.69
N GLU A 47 14.35 0.44 29.88
CA GLU A 47 15.59 -0.33 30.07
C GLU A 47 15.39 -1.81 29.68
N LEU A 48 14.26 -2.43 30.05
CA LEU A 48 13.90 -3.80 29.66
C LEU A 48 13.64 -3.94 28.14
N LEU A 49 12.96 -2.95 27.55
CA LEU A 49 12.79 -2.88 26.10
C LEU A 49 14.16 -2.76 25.43
N GLY A 50 15.05 -1.89 25.94
CA GLY A 50 16.43 -1.70 25.51
C GLY A 50 17.28 -2.98 25.55
N GLN A 51 17.05 -3.86 26.52
CA GLN A 51 17.70 -5.17 26.64
C GLN A 51 17.08 -6.24 25.73
N GLY A 52 15.86 -6.03 25.23
CA GLY A 52 15.13 -6.91 24.32
C GLY A 52 15.10 -6.46 22.85
N ILE A 53 15.66 -5.30 22.51
CA ILE A 53 15.74 -4.85 21.11
C ILE A 53 16.76 -5.71 20.39
N SER A 54 16.28 -6.79 19.76
CA SER A 54 17.02 -7.44 18.69
C SER A 54 17.43 -6.37 17.69
N SER A 55 18.71 -6.33 17.32
CA SER A 55 19.35 -5.43 16.35
C SER A 55 18.70 -5.42 14.94
N ARG A 56 17.57 -6.11 14.77
CA ARG A 56 16.75 -6.21 13.56
C ARG A 56 16.19 -4.87 13.06
N HIS A 57 16.11 -3.82 13.89
CA HIS A 57 15.63 -2.51 13.45
C HIS A 57 16.67 -1.66 12.70
N GLN A 58 17.93 -2.09 12.64
CA GLN A 58 18.99 -1.44 11.86
C GLN A 58 19.63 -2.37 10.82
N ALA A 59 19.06 -3.55 10.60
CA ALA A 59 19.51 -4.40 9.50
C ALA A 59 19.05 -3.76 8.19
N VAL A 60 20.00 -3.49 7.28
CA VAL A 60 19.71 -3.31 5.85
C VAL A 60 18.71 -4.40 5.45
N PRO A 61 17.59 -4.09 4.78
CA PRO A 61 16.67 -5.11 4.31
C PRO A 61 17.43 -6.12 3.45
N THR A 62 17.78 -7.26 4.04
CA THR A 62 18.30 -8.40 3.31
C THR A 62 17.09 -9.10 2.76
N ASP A 63 16.78 -8.84 1.49
CA ASP A 63 15.66 -9.50 0.81
C ASP A 63 15.97 -10.99 0.71
N PRO A 64 15.25 -11.87 1.46
CA PRO A 64 15.44 -13.29 1.34
C PRO A 64 14.73 -13.71 0.04
N GLU A 65 15.52 -14.30 -0.87
CA GLU A 65 15.16 -14.93 -2.14
C GLU A 65 14.87 -14.03 -3.37
N PRO A 66 15.47 -14.36 -4.54
CA PRO A 66 15.49 -13.56 -5.76
C PRO A 66 14.29 -13.86 -6.69
N THR A 67 13.07 -14.02 -6.16
CA THR A 67 11.93 -14.17 -7.07
C THR A 67 11.72 -12.84 -7.78
N THR A 68 11.68 -12.86 -9.10
CA THR A 68 11.40 -11.67 -9.92
C THR A 68 9.94 -11.23 -9.81
N ILE A 69 9.08 -12.07 -9.23
CA ILE A 69 7.66 -11.79 -9.01
C ILE A 69 7.36 -11.79 -7.50
N ARG A 70 6.79 -10.69 -7.02
CA ARG A 70 6.20 -10.56 -5.68
C ARG A 70 4.80 -9.98 -5.80
N ALA A 71 4.11 -9.87 -4.68
CA ALA A 71 2.80 -9.25 -4.61
C ALA A 71 2.70 -8.35 -3.38
N LEU A 72 1.83 -7.35 -3.47
CA LEU A 72 1.57 -6.39 -2.40
C LEU A 72 0.07 -6.20 -2.21
N THR A 73 -0.38 -6.35 -0.98
CA THR A 73 -1.76 -6.07 -0.57
C THR A 73 -1.93 -4.58 -0.35
N ILE A 74 -2.88 -3.97 -1.05
CA ILE A 74 -3.19 -2.54 -1.04
C ILE A 74 -4.69 -2.38 -0.81
N GLN A 75 -5.08 -1.48 0.08
CA GLN A 75 -6.49 -1.26 0.42
C GLN A 75 -7.23 -0.58 -0.76
N PRO A 76 -8.36 -1.10 -1.26
CA PRO A 76 -9.21 -0.34 -2.18
C PRO A 76 -9.70 0.95 -1.50
N PRO A 77 -9.81 2.08 -2.20
CA PRO A 77 -9.70 2.23 -3.65
C PRO A 77 -8.26 2.39 -4.19
N TRP A 78 -7.23 2.42 -3.33
CA TRP A 78 -5.87 2.68 -3.77
C TRP A 78 -5.33 1.64 -4.75
N SER A 79 -5.64 0.36 -4.54
CA SER A 79 -5.33 -0.73 -5.49
C SER A 79 -5.92 -0.48 -6.88
N ASP A 80 -7.13 0.05 -6.91
CA ASP A 80 -7.94 0.18 -8.14
C ASP A 80 -7.53 1.46 -8.88
N LEU A 81 -7.13 2.50 -8.15
CA LEU A 81 -6.47 3.69 -8.68
C LEU A 81 -5.11 3.37 -9.33
N ILE A 82 -4.37 2.39 -8.79
CA ILE A 82 -3.15 1.88 -9.44
C ILE A 82 -3.54 1.18 -10.76
N ALA A 83 -4.59 0.37 -10.75
CA ALA A 83 -5.05 -0.39 -11.91
C ALA A 83 -5.63 0.48 -13.06
N LEU A 84 -5.85 1.78 -12.86
CA LEU A 84 -6.34 2.67 -13.92
C LEU A 84 -5.36 2.76 -15.12
N VAL A 85 -5.93 2.72 -16.33
CA VAL A 85 -5.19 2.87 -17.60
C VAL A 85 -4.85 4.34 -17.90
N ASN A 86 -5.66 5.29 -17.42
CA ASN A 86 -5.43 6.70 -17.68
C ASN A 86 -4.28 7.24 -16.81
N GLU A 87 -3.09 7.36 -17.40
CA GLU A 87 -1.86 7.82 -16.76
C GLU A 87 -1.96 9.21 -16.11
N ALA A 88 -2.87 10.08 -16.56
CA ALA A 88 -3.04 11.42 -15.98
C ALA A 88 -3.66 11.39 -14.57
N ILE A 89 -4.41 10.34 -14.25
CA ILE A 89 -5.11 10.19 -12.97
C ILE A 89 -4.63 8.98 -12.17
N ALA A 90 -4.00 8.00 -12.80
CA ALA A 90 -3.65 6.75 -12.15
C ALA A 90 -2.60 6.93 -11.04
N LYS A 91 -2.68 6.10 -10.00
CA LYS A 91 -1.72 6.12 -8.88
C LYS A 91 -0.50 5.28 -9.23
N ARG A 92 0.59 5.92 -9.68
CA ARG A 92 1.87 5.26 -10.00
C ARG A 92 2.88 5.25 -8.85
N ILE A 93 2.54 5.93 -7.75
CA ILE A 93 3.32 5.91 -6.52
C ILE A 93 2.53 5.15 -5.46
N GLU A 94 3.13 4.15 -4.83
CA GLU A 94 2.59 3.51 -3.63
C GLU A 94 3.32 4.03 -2.38
N ASN A 95 2.56 4.41 -1.35
CA ASN A 95 3.13 5.02 -0.14
C ASN A 95 3.34 3.96 0.95
N ARG A 96 4.56 3.85 1.48
CA ARG A 96 4.88 2.91 2.57
C ARG A 96 5.80 3.53 3.60
N VAL A 97 5.57 3.22 4.87
CA VAL A 97 6.47 3.59 5.99
C VAL A 97 7.72 2.70 6.08
N TRP A 98 7.93 1.82 5.10
CA TRP A 98 9.05 0.90 5.04
C TRP A 98 9.53 0.75 3.59
N THR A 99 10.77 0.27 3.43
CA THR A 99 11.45 0.16 2.14
C THR A 99 12.07 -1.22 1.93
N THR A 100 12.52 -1.51 0.71
CA THR A 100 13.13 -2.76 0.26
C THR A 100 14.10 -2.47 -0.91
N ASN A 101 15.09 -3.33 -1.11
CA ASN A 101 15.99 -3.26 -2.26
C ASN A 101 15.46 -4.04 -3.46
N TRP A 102 14.45 -4.89 -3.28
CA TRP A 102 13.85 -5.69 -4.34
C TRP A 102 13.18 -4.85 -5.41
N ARG A 103 13.41 -5.21 -6.68
CA ARG A 103 12.78 -4.65 -7.88
C ARG A 103 12.36 -5.78 -8.81
N GLY A 104 11.23 -5.63 -9.47
CA GLY A 104 10.67 -6.67 -10.33
C GLY A 104 9.17 -6.57 -10.52
N THR A 105 8.58 -7.65 -11.03
CA THR A 105 7.14 -7.76 -11.30
C THR A 105 6.37 -7.85 -9.99
N LEU A 106 5.47 -6.90 -9.78
CA LEU A 106 4.62 -6.77 -8.60
C LEU A 106 3.16 -7.03 -8.96
N LEU A 107 2.55 -8.05 -8.35
CA LEU A 107 1.09 -8.21 -8.39
C LEU A 107 0.45 -7.24 -7.38
N ILE A 108 -0.52 -6.48 -7.87
CA ILE A 108 -1.31 -5.56 -7.06
C ILE A 108 -2.56 -6.29 -6.59
N HIS A 109 -2.65 -6.56 -5.29
CA HIS A 109 -3.80 -7.23 -4.69
C HIS A 109 -4.66 -6.22 -3.93
N GLY A 110 -5.94 -6.16 -4.27
CA GLY A 110 -6.94 -5.42 -3.53
C GLY A 110 -7.25 -6.12 -2.21
N GLY A 111 -6.95 -5.48 -1.09
CA GLY A 111 -7.27 -5.96 0.25
C GLY A 111 -8.77 -6.15 0.49
N LEU A 112 -9.11 -6.84 1.57
CA LEU A 112 -10.51 -7.07 1.96
C LEU A 112 -11.17 -5.88 2.65
N THR A 113 -10.39 -4.95 3.20
CA THR A 113 -10.93 -3.74 3.85
C THR A 113 -10.95 -2.61 2.83
N ILE A 114 -12.01 -1.81 2.78
CA ILE A 114 -12.07 -0.60 1.94
C ILE A 114 -11.68 0.61 2.79
N ASP A 115 -10.86 1.49 2.24
CA ASP A 115 -10.55 2.78 2.81
C ASP A 115 -11.68 3.77 2.50
N LYS A 116 -12.68 3.79 3.39
CA LYS A 116 -13.86 4.64 3.22
C LYS A 116 -13.52 6.14 3.24
N ARG A 117 -12.41 6.53 3.86
CA ARG A 117 -11.98 7.93 3.90
C ARG A 117 -11.39 8.34 2.55
N ALA A 118 -10.63 7.47 1.92
CA ALA A 118 -10.13 7.68 0.57
C ALA A 118 -11.25 7.93 -0.44
N LEU A 119 -12.39 7.23 -0.32
CA LEU A 119 -13.56 7.43 -1.20
C LEU A 119 -14.16 8.85 -1.12
N ALA A 120 -13.99 9.56 -0.01
CA ALA A 120 -14.48 10.92 0.15
C ALA A 120 -13.53 11.97 -0.45
N LEU A 121 -12.31 11.59 -0.84
CA LEU A 121 -11.32 12.52 -1.36
C LEU A 121 -11.74 13.05 -2.75
N PRO A 122 -11.68 14.37 -3.00
CA PRO A 122 -12.01 14.94 -4.31
C PRO A 122 -11.21 14.32 -5.44
N ALA A 123 -9.90 14.11 -5.25
CA ALA A 123 -9.02 13.48 -6.23
C ALA A 123 -9.42 12.03 -6.56
N VAL A 124 -9.96 11.28 -5.59
CA VAL A 124 -10.43 9.90 -5.81
C VAL A 124 -11.77 9.91 -6.53
N ARG A 125 -12.68 10.81 -6.15
CA ARG A 125 -13.98 11.01 -6.82
C ARG A 125 -13.85 11.53 -8.25
N GLU A 126 -12.81 12.28 -8.55
CA GLU A 126 -12.47 12.70 -9.91
C GLU A 126 -11.98 11.50 -10.74
N ALA A 127 -11.18 10.63 -10.13
CA ALA A 127 -10.51 9.54 -10.84
C ALA A 127 -11.42 8.31 -11.07
N LEU A 128 -12.39 8.09 -10.18
CA LEU A 128 -13.28 6.92 -10.22
C LEU A 128 -14.70 7.34 -10.63
N PRO A 129 -15.42 6.49 -11.38
CA PRO A 129 -16.80 6.80 -11.77
C PRO A 129 -17.75 6.76 -10.56
N ASP A 130 -18.90 7.42 -10.67
CA ASP A 130 -19.89 7.51 -9.59
C ASP A 130 -20.45 6.15 -9.15
N ASP A 131 -20.48 5.15 -10.03
CA ASP A 131 -20.95 3.79 -9.78
C ASP A 131 -19.83 2.81 -9.38
N TYR A 132 -18.63 3.32 -9.13
CA TYR A 132 -17.44 2.54 -8.78
C TYR A 132 -17.70 1.50 -7.67
N GLN A 133 -17.31 0.25 -7.96
CA GLN A 133 -17.33 -0.86 -7.01
C GLN A 133 -15.90 -1.32 -6.72
N PRO A 134 -15.45 -1.27 -5.44
CA PRO A 134 -14.11 -1.70 -5.07
C PRO A 134 -13.86 -3.19 -5.33
N VAL A 135 -12.70 -3.51 -5.90
CA VAL A 135 -12.30 -4.90 -6.16
C VAL A 135 -11.55 -5.48 -4.95
N GLN A 136 -12.30 -6.10 -4.04
CA GLN A 136 -11.76 -6.66 -2.79
C GLN A 136 -11.33 -8.12 -2.94
N GLY A 137 -10.18 -8.48 -2.39
CA GLY A 137 -9.70 -9.88 -2.31
C GLY A 137 -9.20 -10.47 -3.63
N HIS A 138 -8.93 -9.64 -4.64
CA HIS A 138 -8.46 -10.09 -5.95
C HIS A 138 -7.16 -9.37 -6.32
N VAL A 139 -6.35 -10.02 -7.15
CA VAL A 139 -5.30 -9.34 -7.92
C VAL A 139 -5.98 -8.52 -9.00
N VAL A 140 -5.65 -7.23 -9.06
CA VAL A 140 -6.30 -6.24 -9.93
C VAL A 140 -5.38 -5.72 -11.02
N ALA A 141 -4.07 -5.76 -10.81
CA ALA A 141 -3.09 -5.35 -11.80
C ALA A 141 -1.74 -6.06 -11.60
N VAL A 142 -0.91 -5.99 -12.63
CA VAL A 142 0.52 -6.30 -12.58
C VAL A 142 1.29 -5.02 -12.88
N ALA A 143 2.29 -4.70 -12.06
CA ALA A 143 3.15 -3.54 -12.19
C ALA A 143 4.62 -3.96 -12.11
N ASP A 144 5.55 -3.11 -12.52
CA ASP A 144 6.97 -3.27 -12.27
C ASP A 144 7.36 -2.26 -11.19
N LEU A 145 7.91 -2.73 -10.08
CA LEU A 145 8.53 -1.86 -9.09
C LEU A 145 9.93 -1.51 -9.58
N THR A 146 10.12 -0.26 -10.01
CA THR A 146 11.36 0.20 -10.65
C THR A 146 12.22 1.06 -9.73
N GLY A 147 11.59 1.80 -8.83
CA GLY A 147 12.26 2.74 -7.94
C GLY A 147 11.58 2.81 -6.58
N ILE A 148 12.33 3.26 -5.57
CA ILE A 148 11.80 3.70 -4.29
C ILE A 148 12.67 4.87 -3.86
N HIS A 149 12.06 5.99 -3.51
CA HIS A 149 12.74 7.11 -2.89
C HIS A 149 12.09 7.50 -1.56
N ALA A 150 12.84 8.20 -0.71
CA ALA A 150 12.29 8.83 0.48
C ALA A 150 11.47 10.06 0.08
N ASP A 151 10.57 10.49 0.96
CA ASP A 151 9.79 11.71 0.77
C ASP A 151 10.70 12.91 0.41
N ASP A 152 10.42 13.50 -0.73
CA ASP A 152 11.12 14.63 -1.33
C ASP A 152 10.24 15.89 -1.42
N GLY A 153 9.05 15.87 -0.80
CA GLY A 153 8.15 17.02 -0.68
C GLY A 153 6.95 17.04 -1.62
N GLU A 154 6.71 15.98 -2.42
CA GLU A 154 5.53 15.63 -3.25
C GLU A 154 5.91 15.32 -4.72
N CYS A 155 6.41 14.11 -4.98
CA CYS A 155 6.76 13.68 -6.35
C CYS A 155 5.54 13.51 -7.29
N THR A 156 4.34 13.28 -6.75
CA THR A 156 3.08 13.17 -7.51
C THR A 156 1.88 13.65 -6.68
N ARG A 157 0.72 13.84 -7.33
CA ARG A 157 -0.57 14.10 -6.65
C ARG A 157 -1.05 12.99 -5.71
N TRP A 158 -0.30 11.89 -5.58
CA TRP A 158 -0.66 10.75 -4.74
C TRP A 158 0.39 10.48 -3.66
N SER A 159 1.42 11.34 -3.57
CA SER A 159 2.55 11.20 -2.66
C SER A 159 2.13 11.61 -1.25
N GLU A 160 2.29 10.70 -0.29
CA GLU A 160 2.02 11.01 1.11
C GLU A 160 3.31 11.47 1.81
N PRO A 161 3.24 12.53 2.65
CA PRO A 161 4.37 12.93 3.46
C PRO A 161 4.84 11.83 4.41
N ASP A 162 6.13 11.89 4.76
CA ASP A 162 6.81 10.98 5.69
C ASP A 162 6.72 9.50 5.29
N CYS A 163 6.57 9.23 3.98
CA CYS A 163 6.53 7.87 3.42
C CYS A 163 7.64 7.68 2.39
N PHE A 164 8.07 6.43 2.23
CA PHE A 164 8.76 6.02 1.01
C PHE A 164 7.75 5.95 -0.13
N HIS A 165 8.15 6.45 -1.29
CA HIS A 165 7.36 6.46 -2.51
C HIS A 165 7.87 5.36 -3.43
N TRP A 166 7.05 4.33 -3.60
CA TRP A 166 7.36 3.17 -4.43
C TRP A 166 6.88 3.43 -5.86
N GLU A 167 7.82 3.49 -6.80
CA GLU A 167 7.57 3.82 -8.19
C GLU A 167 7.12 2.58 -8.97
N LEU A 168 5.86 2.63 -9.43
CA LEU A 168 5.23 1.60 -10.22
C LEU A 168 5.21 2.03 -11.69
N SER A 169 5.77 1.19 -12.56
CA SER A 169 5.74 1.38 -14.01
C SER A 169 5.11 0.17 -14.70
N ASN A 170 4.85 0.30 -16.01
CA ASN A 170 4.29 -0.77 -16.83
C ASN A 170 3.08 -1.45 -16.16
N VAL A 171 2.17 -0.63 -15.63
CA VAL A 171 0.99 -1.13 -14.93
C VAL A 171 0.00 -1.66 -15.96
N GLN A 172 -0.41 -2.90 -15.78
CA GLN A 172 -1.36 -3.60 -16.65
C GLN A 172 -2.50 -4.11 -15.77
N PRO A 173 -3.71 -3.51 -15.86
CA PRO A 173 -4.87 -4.06 -15.17
C PRO A 173 -5.19 -5.47 -15.68
N LEU A 174 -5.67 -6.31 -14.78
CA LEU A 174 -6.28 -7.57 -15.15
C LEU A 174 -7.68 -7.27 -15.70
N GLN A 175 -7.98 -7.79 -16.89
CA GLN A 175 -9.34 -7.76 -17.44
C GLN A 175 -10.27 -8.65 -16.61
N ASP A 176 -9.73 -9.79 -16.16
CA ASP A 176 -10.40 -10.75 -15.28
C ASP A 176 -9.61 -10.84 -13.95
N PRO A 177 -9.99 -10.07 -12.91
CA PRO A 177 -9.34 -10.13 -11.60
C PRO A 177 -9.39 -11.53 -10.99
N VAL A 178 -8.27 -11.98 -10.42
CA VAL A 178 -8.16 -13.34 -9.86
C VAL A 178 -8.12 -13.30 -8.34
N ARG A 179 -8.95 -14.13 -7.70
CA ARG A 179 -9.07 -14.19 -6.24
C ARG A 179 -7.75 -14.63 -5.60
N ALA A 180 -7.34 -13.94 -4.55
CA ALA A 180 -6.17 -14.34 -3.75
C ALA A 180 -6.34 -13.96 -2.28
N THR A 181 -5.68 -14.71 -1.41
CA THR A 181 -5.50 -14.31 -0.01
C THR A 181 -4.28 -13.41 0.08
N GLY A 182 -4.48 -12.14 0.44
CA GLY A 182 -3.40 -11.19 0.63
C GLY A 182 -2.53 -11.53 1.85
N SER A 183 -1.40 -10.86 1.98
CA SER A 183 -0.51 -10.95 3.14
C SER A 183 0.12 -9.59 3.47
N GLN A 184 0.67 -9.47 4.68
CA GLN A 184 1.40 -8.27 5.09
C GLN A 184 2.75 -8.16 4.36
N ARG A 185 3.19 -6.92 4.13
CA ARG A 185 4.43 -6.60 3.40
C ARG A 185 4.42 -7.22 1.99
N LEU A 186 5.60 -7.29 1.36
CA LEU A 186 5.77 -8.07 0.13
C LEU A 186 5.64 -9.55 0.43
N TRP A 187 4.85 -10.24 -0.39
CA TRP A 187 4.65 -11.69 -0.29
C TRP A 187 4.92 -12.38 -1.63
N LYS A 188 5.29 -13.66 -1.57
CA LYS A 188 5.56 -14.48 -2.76
C LYS A 188 4.25 -15.12 -3.23
N PRO A 189 3.75 -14.81 -4.44
CA PRO A 189 2.58 -15.49 -4.96
C PRO A 189 2.87 -16.97 -5.24
N SER A 190 1.88 -17.83 -5.00
CA SER A 190 1.99 -19.24 -5.34
C SER A 190 2.08 -19.43 -6.86
N ARG A 191 2.68 -20.54 -7.32
CA ARG A 191 2.68 -20.89 -8.75
C ARG A 191 1.24 -21.01 -9.28
N GLN A 192 0.36 -21.64 -8.50
CA GLN A 192 -1.06 -21.77 -8.83
C GLN A 192 -1.71 -20.41 -9.11
N LEU A 193 -1.54 -19.42 -8.23
CA LEU A 193 -2.12 -18.09 -8.43
C LEU A 193 -1.61 -17.44 -9.72
N ARG A 194 -0.31 -17.59 -10.02
CA ARG A 194 0.27 -17.05 -11.26
C ARG A 194 -0.29 -17.75 -12.50
N ASP A 195 -0.45 -19.07 -12.44
CA ASP A 195 -1.04 -19.86 -13.53
C ASP A 195 -2.51 -19.47 -13.76
N GLU A 196 -3.28 -19.25 -12.68
CA GLU A 196 -4.68 -18.78 -12.74
C GLU A 196 -4.77 -17.38 -13.37
N ILE A 197 -3.91 -16.44 -12.97
CA ILE A 197 -3.85 -15.11 -13.59
C ILE A 197 -3.49 -15.21 -15.07
N ALA A 198 -2.48 -16.01 -15.43
CA ALA A 198 -2.06 -16.17 -16.82
C ALA A 198 -3.14 -16.84 -17.69
N ALA A 199 -3.94 -17.74 -17.13
CA ALA A 199 -5.06 -18.37 -17.80
C ALA A 199 -6.22 -17.40 -18.01
N ALA A 200 -6.57 -16.61 -17.00
CA ALA A 200 -7.63 -15.59 -17.08
C ALA A 200 -7.21 -14.38 -17.92
N ASN A 201 -5.93 -14.03 -17.96
CA ASN A 201 -5.39 -12.86 -18.65
C ASN A 201 -4.23 -13.27 -19.58
N PRO A 202 -4.49 -13.88 -20.75
CA PRO A 202 -3.46 -14.46 -21.61
C PRO A 202 -2.35 -13.50 -22.04
N ALA A 203 -2.66 -12.20 -22.16
CA ALA A 203 -1.68 -11.15 -22.49
C ALA A 203 -0.56 -11.02 -21.43
N LEU A 204 -0.81 -11.43 -20.18
CA LEU A 204 0.14 -11.34 -19.06
C LEU A 204 1.02 -12.59 -18.92
N LYS A 205 0.74 -13.67 -19.68
CA LYS A 205 1.41 -14.97 -19.52
C LYS A 205 2.93 -14.89 -19.58
N GLY A 206 3.48 -14.12 -20.52
CA GLY A 206 4.93 -13.94 -20.66
C GLY A 206 5.58 -13.28 -19.43
N ARG A 207 4.87 -12.33 -18.82
CA ARG A 207 5.34 -11.58 -17.64
C ARG A 207 5.29 -12.41 -16.35
N LEU A 208 4.40 -13.39 -16.29
CA LEU A 208 4.17 -14.23 -15.10
C LEU A 208 4.95 -15.54 -15.10
N ALA A 209 5.71 -15.82 -16.16
CA ALA A 209 6.47 -17.07 -16.34
C ALA A 209 7.77 -17.18 -15.50
N GLY A 210 8.18 -16.09 -14.83
CA GLY A 210 9.45 -15.98 -14.09
C GLY A 210 9.52 -16.66 -12.72
#